data_AF-A0A6V8CXF9-F1
#
_entry.id   AF-A0A6V8CXF9-F1
#
_cell.length_a   1.000
_cell.length_b   1.000
_cell.length_c   1.000
_cell.angle_alpha   90.00
_cell.angle_beta   90.00
_cell.angle_gamma   90.00
#
_symmetry.space_group_name_H-M   'P 1'
#
loop_
_entity.id
_entity.type
_entity.pdbx_description
1 polymer ?
#
loop_
_entity_poly.entity_id
_entity_poly.type
_entity_poly.pdbx_seq_one_letter_code
_entity_poly.pdbx_strand_id
1 'polypeptide(L)'
;MGILQEKGWRIQFSKGANLIQRFEEANQWLHLEDRLEDVEKQVRTFARRRTSKSEALIIQIQAIRNEPRMDALIQLEEDIVKEISDIHEQNTIIQHRIIHWKELGLLLPYSDPLSVEDFASIDGNLERLEKEWKSALDSSQHLRDLGVPLNFDIIDRGDCSNELIKEIQTWELEISQIEQKVRGQISRWESLGLDVQEFMSLDAQELNVQVQHRVTAGSLAEDLLESLDSLDITMDKTRIESMRTVIQLKWGIEGELQDVATEINRLSRRQTKHRSMLISRAEILKMDVQGNEEWKLADFEARLARAEIARDRQNERQEIEMQRKELLEIMRLEERAKAVIEIPKITHSSPEEDIPKDTWIEKKAADGRLFYYNDQTKESTWKKPLNQPVDERITVGKKDDAEKDENRDEEIRVEKDTKSPTKTLEETHQLPNPKDQSFMTKQDFRDILPDQEEGDVHLQEDGLGLRERLGIGKEDPLIIESSRGRDLRIQRLLRLIPLIETEFDQSEWTEITEGFEPLLDNIDQWIRVRSEHRNCWKNDGGIIQRMDRLLNVLDGVPGPGIQLPIGFDEAHLPETIQEIATEIEILARQKIRISGGMQAA
;
A
#
# COMPACT_ATOMS: atom_id res chain seq x y z
N MET A 1 -93.04 -14.63 -53.02
CA MET A 1 -91.86 -14.97 -53.84
C MET A 1 -90.73 -13.98 -53.60
N GLY A 2 -90.84 -12.72 -54.05
CA GLY A 2 -89.78 -11.68 -53.91
C GLY A 2 -89.00 -11.68 -52.58
N ILE A 3 -89.63 -11.27 -51.47
CA ILE A 3 -88.97 -11.09 -50.15
C ILE A 3 -88.07 -12.27 -49.72
N LEU A 4 -88.56 -13.52 -49.82
CA LEU A 4 -87.76 -14.70 -49.46
C LEU A 4 -86.62 -14.94 -50.45
N GLN A 5 -86.83 -14.71 -51.75
CA GLN A 5 -85.77 -14.84 -52.76
C GLN A 5 -84.72 -13.72 -52.64
N GLU A 6 -85.11 -12.51 -52.25
CA GLU A 6 -84.23 -11.38 -51.92
C GLU A 6 -83.39 -11.67 -50.67
N LYS A 7 -83.95 -12.36 -49.67
CA LYS A 7 -83.21 -12.90 -48.52
C LYS A 7 -82.39 -14.18 -48.83
N GLY A 8 -82.35 -14.64 -50.09
CA GLY A 8 -81.49 -15.74 -50.55
C GLY A 8 -82.10 -17.15 -50.50
N TRP A 9 -83.40 -17.30 -50.23
CA TRP A 9 -84.04 -18.62 -50.11
C TRP A 9 -84.23 -19.35 -51.45
N ARG A 10 -83.79 -20.62 -51.49
CA ARG A 10 -84.04 -21.52 -52.63
C ARG A 10 -85.40 -22.23 -52.53
N ILE A 11 -86.48 -21.47 -52.65
CA ILE A 11 -87.85 -21.98 -52.55
C ILE A 11 -88.14 -23.04 -53.64
N GLN A 12 -88.49 -24.26 -53.22
CA GLN A 12 -89.04 -25.30 -54.09
C GLN A 12 -90.25 -25.97 -53.42
N PHE A 13 -91.40 -25.94 -54.08
CA PHE A 13 -92.62 -26.60 -53.61
C PHE A 13 -92.62 -28.10 -53.94
N SER A 14 -93.30 -28.93 -53.13
CA SER A 14 -93.30 -30.38 -53.36
C SER A 14 -93.99 -30.77 -54.68
N LYS A 15 -93.47 -31.82 -55.32
CA LYS A 15 -93.77 -32.18 -56.71
C LYS A 15 -95.14 -32.86 -56.85
N GLY A 16 -96.18 -32.02 -56.94
CA GLY A 16 -97.58 -32.44 -56.99
C GLY A 16 -98.49 -31.66 -56.03
N ALA A 17 -97.92 -30.76 -55.21
CA ALA A 17 -98.63 -30.03 -54.16
C ALA A 17 -99.91 -29.34 -54.63
N ASN A 18 -101.00 -29.62 -53.90
CA ASN A 18 -102.25 -28.85 -53.85
C ASN A 18 -101.96 -27.37 -53.50
N LEU A 19 -102.81 -26.44 -53.92
CA LEU A 19 -102.75 -25.03 -53.51
C LEU A 19 -102.68 -24.86 -51.98
N ILE A 20 -103.42 -25.70 -51.24
CA ILE A 20 -103.40 -25.72 -49.77
C ILE A 20 -102.02 -26.15 -49.25
N GLN A 21 -101.46 -27.25 -49.77
CA GLN A 21 -100.14 -27.74 -49.39
C GLN A 21 -99.03 -26.73 -49.71
N ARG A 22 -99.14 -25.99 -50.83
CA ARG A 22 -98.19 -24.90 -51.15
C ARG A 22 -98.31 -23.72 -50.18
N PHE A 23 -99.49 -23.47 -49.63
CA PHE A 23 -99.70 -22.44 -48.61
C PHE A 23 -99.16 -22.89 -47.24
N GLU A 24 -99.36 -24.16 -46.87
CA GLU A 24 -98.77 -24.79 -45.68
C GLU A 24 -97.24 -24.81 -45.76
N GLU A 25 -96.67 -25.26 -46.89
CA GLU A 25 -95.24 -25.18 -47.18
C GLU A 25 -94.76 -23.72 -47.06
N ALA A 26 -95.38 -22.76 -47.76
CA ALA A 26 -94.99 -21.34 -47.72
C ALA A 26 -94.98 -20.74 -46.30
N ASN A 27 -95.93 -21.12 -45.45
CA ASN A 27 -95.96 -20.67 -44.05
C ASN A 27 -94.81 -21.28 -43.22
N GLN A 28 -94.38 -22.51 -43.52
CA GLN A 28 -93.20 -23.13 -42.89
C GLN A 28 -91.90 -22.41 -43.32
N TRP A 29 -91.76 -22.04 -44.60
CA TRP A 29 -90.63 -21.21 -45.06
C TRP A 29 -90.62 -19.82 -44.39
N LEU A 30 -91.79 -19.21 -44.15
CA LEU A 30 -91.89 -17.92 -43.46
C LEU A 30 -91.46 -18.03 -41.99
N HIS A 31 -92.03 -18.98 -41.25
CA HIS A 31 -91.68 -19.25 -39.84
C HIS A 31 -90.21 -19.66 -39.64
N LEU A 32 -89.58 -20.27 -40.66
CA LEU A 32 -88.14 -20.52 -40.65
C LEU A 32 -87.31 -19.23 -40.80
N GLU A 33 -87.73 -18.31 -41.67
CA GLU A 33 -87.06 -17.01 -41.80
C GLU A 33 -87.25 -16.13 -40.57
N ASP A 34 -88.44 -16.13 -39.94
CA ASP A 34 -88.67 -15.38 -38.69
C ASP A 34 -87.68 -15.82 -37.59
N ARG A 35 -87.47 -17.14 -37.42
CA ARG A 35 -86.46 -17.70 -36.50
C ARG A 35 -85.03 -17.35 -36.91
N LEU A 36 -84.70 -17.47 -38.19
CA LEU A 36 -83.37 -17.12 -38.71
C LEU A 36 -83.06 -15.62 -38.58
N GLU A 37 -84.06 -14.74 -38.63
CA GLU A 37 -83.91 -13.30 -38.43
C GLU A 37 -83.67 -12.96 -36.95
N ASP A 38 -84.36 -13.60 -36.01
CA ASP A 38 -84.05 -13.48 -34.57
C ASP A 38 -82.69 -14.10 -34.21
N VAL A 39 -82.28 -15.19 -34.87
CA VAL A 39 -80.93 -15.79 -34.77
C VAL A 39 -79.85 -14.84 -35.32
N GLU A 40 -80.04 -14.27 -36.50
CA GLU A 40 -79.09 -13.32 -37.10
C GLU A 40 -78.96 -12.05 -36.25
N LYS A 41 -80.07 -11.58 -35.69
CA LYS A 41 -80.13 -10.48 -34.71
C LYS A 41 -79.39 -10.80 -33.42
N GLN A 42 -79.46 -12.03 -32.90
CA GLN A 42 -78.66 -12.48 -31.76
C GLN A 42 -77.16 -12.48 -32.07
N VAL A 43 -76.74 -13.05 -33.21
CA VAL A 43 -75.32 -13.07 -33.64
C VAL A 43 -74.76 -11.65 -33.75
N ARG A 44 -75.55 -10.70 -34.26
CA ARG A 44 -75.17 -9.27 -34.33
C ARG A 44 -74.93 -8.62 -32.95
N THR A 45 -75.46 -9.16 -31.84
CA THR A 45 -75.21 -8.58 -30.50
C THR A 45 -73.78 -8.81 -30.02
N PHE A 46 -73.19 -9.98 -30.32
CA PHE A 46 -71.83 -10.34 -29.91
C PHE A 46 -70.79 -10.27 -31.04
N ALA A 47 -71.18 -9.89 -32.26
CA ALA A 47 -70.26 -9.79 -33.40
C ALA A 47 -69.02 -8.90 -33.16
N ARG A 48 -69.12 -7.83 -32.34
CA ARG A 48 -67.95 -7.02 -31.93
C ARG A 48 -67.03 -7.72 -30.94
N ARG A 49 -67.56 -8.64 -30.13
CA ARG A 49 -66.88 -9.31 -29.00
C ARG A 49 -66.22 -10.64 -29.41
N ARG A 50 -66.78 -11.31 -30.41
CA ARG A 50 -66.31 -12.59 -31.00
C ARG A 50 -66.51 -12.59 -32.52
N THR A 51 -65.74 -11.74 -33.21
CA THR A 51 -65.82 -11.49 -34.67
C THR A 51 -65.81 -12.77 -35.51
N SER A 52 -64.73 -13.56 -35.40
CA SER A 52 -64.54 -14.79 -36.19
C SER A 52 -65.64 -15.84 -35.98
N LYS A 53 -66.15 -16.00 -34.75
CA LYS A 53 -67.29 -16.89 -34.47
C LYS A 53 -68.58 -16.34 -35.10
N SER A 54 -68.82 -15.03 -35.02
CA SER A 54 -70.01 -14.41 -35.61
C SER A 54 -70.04 -14.51 -37.14
N GLU A 55 -68.88 -14.38 -37.81
CA GLU A 55 -68.74 -14.58 -39.25
C GLU A 55 -69.03 -16.04 -39.65
N ALA A 56 -68.50 -17.01 -38.90
CA ALA A 56 -68.79 -18.42 -39.12
C ALA A 56 -70.28 -18.76 -38.94
N LEU A 57 -70.95 -18.17 -37.93
CA LEU A 57 -72.39 -18.34 -37.71
C LEU A 57 -73.23 -17.68 -38.81
N ILE A 58 -72.83 -16.52 -39.33
CA ILE A 58 -73.48 -15.88 -40.49
C ILE A 58 -73.36 -16.75 -41.75
N ILE A 59 -72.23 -17.42 -41.97
CA ILE A 59 -72.06 -18.39 -43.06
C ILE A 59 -72.99 -19.60 -42.87
N GLN A 60 -73.18 -20.09 -41.64
CA GLN A 60 -74.14 -21.17 -41.35
C GLN A 60 -75.60 -20.75 -41.58
N ILE A 61 -75.99 -19.53 -41.19
CA ILE A 61 -77.30 -18.94 -41.52
C ILE A 61 -77.55 -18.95 -43.04
N GLN A 62 -76.55 -18.54 -43.83
CA GLN A 62 -76.62 -18.57 -45.30
C GLN A 62 -76.70 -20.00 -45.86
N ALA A 63 -76.05 -20.98 -45.22
CA ALA A 63 -76.18 -22.40 -45.59
C ALA A 63 -77.59 -22.94 -45.35
N ILE A 64 -78.22 -22.62 -44.22
CA ILE A 64 -79.60 -23.05 -43.89
C ILE A 64 -80.63 -22.40 -44.83
N ARG A 65 -80.44 -21.13 -45.23
CA ARG A 65 -81.28 -20.48 -46.26
C ARG A 65 -81.15 -21.14 -47.65
N ASN A 66 -80.06 -21.86 -47.93
CA ASN A 66 -79.87 -22.64 -49.16
C ASN A 66 -80.41 -24.09 -49.06
N GLU A 67 -80.21 -24.76 -47.93
CA GLU A 67 -80.73 -26.10 -47.62
C GLU A 67 -81.41 -26.11 -46.23
N PRO A 68 -82.75 -25.94 -46.16
CA PRO A 68 -83.45 -25.82 -44.89
C PRO A 68 -83.58 -27.19 -44.21
N ARG A 69 -83.09 -27.29 -42.98
CA ARG A 69 -83.25 -28.48 -42.13
C ARG A 69 -83.55 -28.00 -40.70
N MET A 70 -84.66 -28.44 -40.12
CA MET A 70 -85.06 -28.03 -38.76
C MET A 70 -83.97 -28.36 -37.73
N ASP A 71 -83.36 -29.53 -37.84
CA ASP A 71 -82.31 -30.01 -36.94
C ASP A 71 -81.08 -29.08 -36.97
N ALA A 72 -80.73 -28.54 -38.14
CA ALA A 72 -79.61 -27.61 -38.30
C ALA A 72 -79.92 -26.22 -37.71
N LEU A 73 -81.19 -25.77 -37.78
CA LEU A 73 -81.62 -24.53 -37.12
C LEU A 73 -81.63 -24.68 -35.59
N ILE A 74 -82.10 -25.83 -35.07
CA ILE A 74 -82.10 -26.10 -33.63
C ILE A 74 -80.66 -26.16 -33.10
N GLN A 75 -79.74 -26.84 -33.81
CA GLN A 75 -78.32 -26.85 -33.43
C GLN A 75 -77.70 -25.45 -33.43
N LEU A 76 -78.03 -24.62 -34.44
CA LEU A 76 -77.55 -23.24 -34.54
C LEU A 76 -78.08 -22.37 -33.39
N GLU A 77 -79.36 -22.50 -33.03
CA GLU A 77 -79.96 -21.81 -31.89
C GLU A 77 -79.29 -22.22 -30.56
N GLU A 78 -79.07 -23.52 -30.35
CA GLU A 78 -78.33 -24.01 -29.18
C GLU A 78 -76.89 -23.46 -29.11
N ASP A 79 -76.16 -23.46 -30.22
CA ASP A 79 -74.75 -23.07 -30.26
C ASP A 79 -74.58 -21.55 -30.11
N ILE A 80 -75.58 -20.76 -30.49
CA ILE A 80 -75.67 -19.32 -30.19
C ILE A 80 -75.97 -19.09 -28.70
N VAL A 81 -76.90 -19.83 -28.09
CA VAL A 81 -77.19 -19.70 -26.65
C VAL A 81 -75.96 -20.08 -25.81
N LYS A 82 -75.21 -21.10 -26.22
CA LYS A 82 -73.93 -21.48 -25.61
C LYS A 82 -72.90 -20.34 -25.70
N GLU A 83 -72.60 -19.82 -26.91
CA GLU A 83 -71.63 -18.73 -27.07
C GLU A 83 -72.03 -17.46 -26.29
N ILE A 84 -73.32 -17.12 -26.21
CA ILE A 84 -73.81 -15.99 -25.39
C ILE A 84 -73.55 -16.23 -23.88
N SER A 85 -73.75 -17.46 -23.40
CA SER A 85 -73.42 -17.86 -22.03
C SER A 85 -71.92 -17.78 -21.76
N ASP A 86 -71.10 -18.35 -22.65
CA ASP A 86 -69.63 -18.37 -22.57
C ASP A 86 -69.06 -16.94 -22.53
N ILE A 87 -69.61 -16.02 -23.35
CA ILE A 87 -69.23 -14.60 -23.33
C ILE A 87 -69.59 -13.93 -22.01
N HIS A 88 -70.74 -14.28 -21.40
CA HIS A 88 -71.12 -13.72 -20.11
C HIS A 88 -70.19 -14.20 -18.99
N GLU A 89 -69.86 -15.50 -18.98
CA GLU A 89 -68.90 -16.09 -18.03
C GLU A 89 -67.51 -15.45 -18.16
N GLN A 90 -66.96 -15.37 -19.38
CA GLN A 90 -65.66 -14.72 -19.62
C GLN A 90 -65.66 -13.24 -19.22
N ASN A 91 -66.74 -12.49 -19.47
CA ASN A 91 -66.81 -11.09 -19.04
C ASN A 91 -66.82 -10.96 -17.50
N THR A 92 -67.45 -11.88 -16.75
CA THR A 92 -67.37 -11.87 -15.27
C THR A 92 -66.00 -12.28 -14.74
N ILE A 93 -65.33 -13.26 -15.37
CA ILE A 93 -63.94 -13.64 -15.07
C ILE A 93 -63.01 -12.44 -15.27
N ILE A 94 -63.13 -11.74 -16.40
CA ILE A 94 -62.36 -10.53 -16.72
C ILE A 94 -62.61 -9.43 -15.67
N GLN A 95 -63.86 -9.16 -15.29
CA GLN A 95 -64.20 -8.18 -14.25
C GLN A 95 -63.55 -8.52 -12.90
N HIS A 96 -63.67 -9.75 -12.42
CA HIS A 96 -63.06 -10.18 -11.16
C HIS A 96 -61.52 -10.06 -11.20
N ARG A 97 -60.88 -10.43 -12.32
CA ARG A 97 -59.42 -10.35 -12.47
C ARG A 97 -58.93 -8.90 -12.52
N ILE A 98 -59.67 -7.99 -13.15
CA ILE A 98 -59.42 -6.54 -13.18
C ILE A 98 -59.54 -5.92 -11.78
N ILE A 99 -60.57 -6.30 -11.00
CA ILE A 99 -60.74 -5.83 -9.61
C ILE A 99 -59.56 -6.29 -8.75
N HIS A 100 -59.19 -7.57 -8.83
CA HIS A 100 -58.04 -8.13 -8.13
C HIS A 100 -56.70 -7.42 -8.49
N TRP A 101 -56.50 -7.02 -9.74
CA TRP A 101 -55.32 -6.23 -10.13
C TRP A 101 -55.37 -4.79 -9.60
N LYS A 102 -56.55 -4.16 -9.55
CA LYS A 102 -56.74 -2.83 -8.91
C LYS A 102 -56.49 -2.88 -7.39
N GLU A 103 -56.97 -3.92 -6.71
CA GLU A 103 -56.74 -4.13 -5.27
C GLU A 103 -55.25 -4.33 -4.93
N LEU A 104 -54.48 -4.88 -5.86
CA LEU A 104 -53.01 -5.03 -5.77
C LEU A 104 -52.23 -3.82 -6.35
N GLY A 105 -52.93 -2.71 -6.61
CA GLY A 105 -52.34 -1.39 -6.86
C GLY A 105 -52.25 -0.92 -8.30
N LEU A 106 -52.75 -1.67 -9.30
CA LEU A 106 -52.71 -1.17 -10.69
C LEU A 106 -53.84 -0.18 -11.01
N LEU A 107 -53.46 0.98 -11.56
CA LEU A 107 -54.32 1.68 -12.50
C LEU A 107 -54.18 0.99 -13.86
N LEU A 108 -55.32 0.68 -14.48
CA LEU A 108 -55.39 0.05 -15.79
C LEU A 108 -55.93 1.10 -16.78
N PRO A 109 -55.50 1.10 -18.06
CA PRO A 109 -55.89 2.11 -19.05
C PRO A 109 -57.37 2.02 -19.50
N TYR A 110 -58.15 1.14 -18.90
CA TYR A 110 -59.51 0.81 -19.33
C TYR A 110 -60.57 1.75 -18.72
N SER A 111 -61.62 1.99 -19.48
CA SER A 111 -62.82 2.69 -19.01
C SER A 111 -63.43 2.00 -17.80
N ASP A 112 -63.99 2.78 -16.86
CA ASP A 112 -64.84 2.27 -15.78
C ASP A 112 -66.25 2.87 -15.93
N PRO A 113 -67.26 2.11 -16.38
CA PRO A 113 -67.23 0.67 -16.70
C PRO A 113 -66.56 0.34 -18.05
N LEU A 114 -66.09 -0.90 -18.16
CA LEU A 114 -65.42 -1.49 -19.34
C LEU A 114 -66.29 -1.47 -20.59
N SER A 115 -65.69 -1.13 -21.74
CA SER A 115 -66.33 -1.21 -23.06
C SER A 115 -66.27 -2.63 -23.65
N VAL A 116 -67.10 -2.89 -24.66
CA VAL A 116 -67.11 -4.17 -25.41
C VAL A 116 -65.77 -4.43 -26.11
N GLU A 117 -65.04 -3.37 -26.47
CA GLU A 117 -63.75 -3.42 -27.15
C GLU A 117 -62.61 -3.71 -26.13
N ASP A 118 -62.70 -3.18 -24.90
CA ASP A 118 -61.81 -3.56 -23.79
C ASP A 118 -61.94 -5.06 -23.48
N PHE A 119 -63.17 -5.56 -23.31
CA PHE A 119 -63.41 -6.99 -23.08
C PHE A 119 -62.87 -7.88 -24.21
N ALA A 120 -62.96 -7.45 -25.47
CA ALA A 120 -62.41 -8.21 -26.60
C ALA A 120 -60.87 -8.22 -26.62
N SER A 121 -60.24 -7.10 -26.28
CA SER A 121 -58.78 -6.97 -26.18
C SER A 121 -58.19 -7.83 -25.05
N ILE A 122 -58.86 -7.84 -23.89
CA ILE A 122 -58.40 -8.56 -22.69
C ILE A 122 -58.60 -10.07 -22.84
N ASP A 123 -59.75 -10.53 -23.35
CA ASP A 123 -60.05 -11.96 -23.60
C ASP A 123 -58.97 -12.66 -24.45
N GLY A 124 -58.45 -11.96 -25.47
CA GLY A 124 -57.38 -12.47 -26.32
C GLY A 124 -55.97 -12.48 -25.70
N ASN A 125 -55.79 -11.85 -24.52
CA ASN A 125 -54.47 -11.62 -23.91
C ASN A 125 -54.40 -11.96 -22.40
N LEU A 126 -55.47 -12.46 -21.79
CA LEU A 126 -55.61 -12.53 -20.33
C LEU A 126 -54.48 -13.30 -19.61
N GLU A 127 -54.11 -14.48 -20.10
CA GLU A 127 -52.99 -15.26 -19.54
C GLU A 127 -51.64 -14.55 -19.67
N ARG A 128 -51.44 -13.82 -20.79
CA ARG A 128 -50.22 -13.06 -21.05
C ARG A 128 -50.12 -11.86 -20.11
N LEU A 129 -51.20 -11.10 -19.96
CA LEU A 129 -51.29 -9.97 -19.03
C LEU A 129 -51.07 -10.43 -17.59
N GLU A 130 -51.64 -11.58 -17.18
CA GLU A 130 -51.40 -12.14 -15.86
C GLU A 130 -49.93 -12.51 -15.62
N LYS A 131 -49.24 -13.05 -16.65
CA LYS A 131 -47.82 -13.40 -16.55
C LYS A 131 -46.91 -12.17 -16.52
N GLU A 132 -47.15 -11.18 -17.38
CA GLU A 132 -46.41 -9.90 -17.37
C GLU A 132 -46.62 -9.17 -16.03
N TRP A 133 -47.85 -9.14 -15.51
CA TRP A 133 -48.17 -8.53 -14.22
C TRP A 133 -47.48 -9.22 -13.03
N LYS A 134 -47.50 -10.56 -12.94
CA LYS A 134 -46.78 -11.28 -11.87
C LYS A 134 -45.29 -10.96 -11.91
N SER A 135 -44.67 -11.03 -13.09
CA SER A 135 -43.25 -10.70 -13.25
C SER A 135 -42.92 -9.26 -12.80
N ALA A 136 -43.79 -8.30 -13.09
CA ALA A 136 -43.61 -6.92 -12.63
C ALA A 136 -43.81 -6.75 -11.12
N LEU A 137 -44.76 -7.49 -10.52
CA LEU A 137 -44.96 -7.50 -9.06
C LEU A 137 -43.77 -8.14 -8.33
N ASP A 138 -43.32 -9.30 -8.80
CA ASP A 138 -42.22 -10.07 -8.20
C ASP A 138 -40.90 -9.28 -8.23
N SER A 139 -40.52 -8.70 -9.38
CA SER A 139 -39.34 -7.82 -9.45
C SER A 139 -39.54 -6.50 -8.67
N SER A 140 -40.75 -5.97 -8.57
CA SER A 140 -41.04 -4.79 -7.72
C SER A 140 -40.97 -5.10 -6.23
N GLN A 141 -41.15 -6.35 -5.81
CA GLN A 141 -40.83 -6.80 -4.44
C GLN A 141 -39.31 -6.95 -4.29
N HIS A 142 -38.64 -7.62 -5.23
CA HIS A 142 -37.20 -7.82 -5.21
C HIS A 142 -36.40 -6.50 -5.13
N LEU A 143 -36.77 -5.47 -5.89
CA LEU A 143 -36.13 -4.15 -5.82
C LEU A 143 -36.36 -3.42 -4.49
N ARG A 144 -37.45 -3.72 -3.77
CA ARG A 144 -37.68 -3.22 -2.40
C ARG A 144 -36.86 -3.98 -1.36
N ASP A 145 -36.71 -5.29 -1.51
CA ASP A 145 -35.80 -6.09 -0.68
C ASP A 145 -34.34 -5.68 -0.86
N LEU A 146 -33.96 -5.22 -2.07
CA LEU A 146 -32.67 -4.61 -2.41
C LEU A 146 -32.55 -3.12 -1.99
N GLY A 147 -33.50 -2.61 -1.20
CA GLY A 147 -33.46 -1.26 -0.64
C GLY A 147 -33.58 -0.12 -1.65
N VAL A 148 -33.94 -0.37 -2.91
CA VAL A 148 -34.05 0.68 -3.92
C VAL A 148 -35.23 1.60 -3.58
N PRO A 149 -35.01 2.92 -3.37
CA PRO A 149 -36.10 3.85 -3.21
C PRO A 149 -36.80 4.04 -4.56
N LEU A 150 -37.81 3.20 -4.83
CA LEU A 150 -38.70 3.29 -6.00
C LEU A 150 -39.56 4.57 -5.89
N ASN A 151 -38.92 5.72 -6.12
CA ASN A 151 -39.46 7.07 -5.99
C ASN A 151 -40.32 7.46 -7.22
N PHE A 152 -41.05 6.50 -7.76
CA PHE A 152 -41.87 6.62 -8.95
C PHE A 152 -43.26 6.05 -8.69
N ASP A 153 -44.27 6.81 -9.08
CA ASP A 153 -45.63 6.34 -9.30
C ASP A 153 -45.67 5.41 -10.53
N ILE A 154 -45.07 4.22 -10.37
CA ILE A 154 -45.06 3.05 -11.27
C ILE A 154 -46.45 2.69 -11.81
N ILE A 155 -47.47 3.16 -11.11
CA ILE A 155 -48.89 2.92 -11.26
C ILE A 155 -49.53 3.88 -12.28
N ASP A 156 -48.95 5.05 -12.55
CA ASP A 156 -49.61 6.15 -13.29
C ASP A 156 -49.41 6.12 -14.83
N ARG A 157 -48.79 5.05 -15.38
CA ARG A 157 -48.53 4.88 -16.83
C ARG A 157 -49.08 3.56 -17.39
N GLY A 158 -50.35 3.60 -17.82
CA GLY A 158 -51.12 2.43 -18.27
C GLY A 158 -50.66 1.69 -19.54
N ASP A 159 -49.58 2.11 -20.21
CA ASP A 159 -49.05 1.45 -21.44
C ASP A 159 -47.76 0.63 -21.21
N CYS A 160 -47.09 0.78 -20.07
CA CYS A 160 -45.63 0.60 -20.00
C CYS A 160 -45.10 -0.76 -19.55
N SER A 161 -45.83 -1.90 -19.68
CA SER A 161 -45.31 -3.22 -19.19
C SER A 161 -43.92 -3.55 -19.73
N ASN A 162 -43.70 -3.30 -21.02
CA ASN A 162 -42.44 -3.58 -21.72
C ASN A 162 -41.33 -2.52 -21.51
N GLU A 163 -41.65 -1.36 -20.94
CA GLU A 163 -40.66 -0.33 -20.59
C GLU A 163 -40.26 -0.45 -19.11
N LEU A 164 -41.24 -0.68 -18.25
CA LEU A 164 -41.05 -0.90 -16.82
C LEU A 164 -40.24 -2.19 -16.57
N ILE A 165 -40.50 -3.27 -17.31
CA ILE A 165 -39.67 -4.49 -17.29
C ILE A 165 -38.22 -4.20 -17.75
N LYS A 166 -37.98 -3.26 -18.68
CA LYS A 166 -36.61 -2.89 -19.09
C LYS A 166 -35.91 -2.08 -18.02
N GLU A 167 -36.59 -1.09 -17.42
CA GLU A 167 -36.02 -0.27 -16.33
C GLU A 167 -35.68 -1.16 -15.13
N ILE A 168 -36.58 -2.08 -14.76
CA ILE A 168 -36.32 -3.15 -13.78
C ILE A 168 -35.07 -3.95 -14.16
N GLN A 169 -34.99 -4.46 -15.39
CA GLN A 169 -33.85 -5.26 -15.85
C GLN A 169 -32.53 -4.48 -15.87
N THR A 170 -32.55 -3.16 -16.10
CA THR A 170 -31.35 -2.32 -15.95
C THR A 170 -30.94 -2.18 -14.48
N TRP A 171 -31.88 -1.99 -13.55
CA TRP A 171 -31.58 -1.95 -12.11
C TRP A 171 -31.07 -3.31 -11.59
N GLU A 172 -31.73 -4.42 -11.95
CA GLU A 172 -31.29 -5.79 -11.63
C GLU A 172 -29.85 -6.05 -12.15
N LEU A 173 -29.52 -5.56 -13.36
CA LEU A 173 -28.19 -5.68 -13.95
C LEU A 173 -27.15 -4.78 -13.24
N GLU A 174 -27.47 -3.53 -12.92
CA GLU A 174 -26.55 -2.62 -12.22
C GLU A 174 -26.26 -3.10 -10.80
N ILE A 175 -27.27 -3.56 -10.07
CA ILE A 175 -27.11 -4.15 -8.73
C ILE A 175 -26.28 -5.44 -8.81
N SER A 176 -26.52 -6.30 -9.80
CA SER A 176 -25.71 -7.50 -10.04
C SER A 176 -24.23 -7.18 -10.31
N GLN A 177 -23.94 -6.10 -11.05
CA GLN A 177 -22.56 -5.64 -11.31
C GLN A 177 -21.91 -5.09 -10.04
N ILE A 178 -22.65 -4.33 -9.22
CA ILE A 178 -22.17 -3.85 -7.91
C ILE A 178 -21.86 -5.03 -7.00
N GLU A 179 -22.77 -5.99 -6.84
CA GLU A 179 -22.53 -7.20 -6.05
C GLU A 179 -21.31 -7.99 -6.53
N GLN A 180 -21.17 -8.23 -7.84
CA GLN A 180 -20.01 -8.95 -8.38
C GLN A 180 -18.69 -8.20 -8.11
N LYS A 181 -18.67 -6.87 -8.27
CA LYS A 181 -17.50 -6.04 -7.97
C LYS A 181 -17.14 -6.09 -6.48
N VAL A 182 -18.14 -5.97 -5.60
CA VAL A 182 -18.00 -5.94 -4.14
C VAL A 182 -17.53 -7.30 -3.61
N ARG A 183 -18.19 -8.40 -4.02
CA ARG A 183 -17.74 -9.77 -3.71
C ARG A 183 -16.33 -10.06 -4.24
N GLY A 184 -15.99 -9.53 -5.43
CA GLY A 184 -14.63 -9.62 -5.98
C GLY A 184 -13.55 -8.92 -5.14
N GLN A 185 -13.86 -7.79 -4.49
CA GLN A 185 -12.94 -7.16 -3.53
C GLN A 185 -12.81 -8.00 -2.26
N ILE A 186 -13.92 -8.49 -1.71
CA ILE A 186 -13.92 -9.35 -0.51
C ILE A 186 -13.07 -10.60 -0.76
N SER A 187 -13.22 -11.29 -1.89
CA SER A 187 -12.40 -12.46 -2.22
C SER A 187 -10.92 -12.15 -2.47
N ARG A 188 -10.56 -10.91 -2.85
CA ARG A 188 -9.16 -10.46 -2.86
C ARG A 188 -8.62 -10.35 -1.43
N TRP A 189 -9.37 -9.73 -0.53
CA TRP A 189 -9.02 -9.62 0.89
C TRP A 189 -8.93 -10.99 1.58
N GLU A 190 -9.85 -11.92 1.30
CA GLU A 190 -9.76 -13.32 1.74
C GLU A 190 -8.46 -13.99 1.26
N SER A 191 -8.04 -13.75 0.01
CA SER A 191 -6.81 -14.33 -0.55
C SER A 191 -5.52 -13.82 0.09
N LEU A 192 -5.56 -12.63 0.69
CA LEU A 192 -4.50 -12.04 1.51
C LEU A 192 -4.56 -12.50 2.99
N GLY A 193 -5.61 -13.23 3.36
CA GLY A 193 -5.87 -13.68 4.73
C GLY A 193 -6.35 -12.58 5.67
N LEU A 194 -6.92 -11.48 5.14
CA LEU A 194 -7.57 -10.44 5.94
C LEU A 194 -8.90 -10.96 6.51
N ASP A 195 -9.25 -10.58 7.75
CA ASP A 195 -10.56 -10.91 8.31
C ASP A 195 -11.67 -10.12 7.58
N VAL A 196 -12.65 -10.86 7.05
CA VAL A 196 -13.81 -10.35 6.32
C VAL A 196 -15.14 -10.80 6.93
N GLN A 197 -15.15 -11.40 8.14
CA GLN A 197 -16.38 -11.91 8.75
C GLN A 197 -17.47 -10.82 8.92
N GLU A 198 -17.07 -9.56 9.11
CA GLU A 198 -17.94 -8.37 9.18
C GLU A 198 -18.86 -8.22 7.95
N PHE A 199 -18.41 -8.66 6.77
CA PHE A 199 -19.15 -8.52 5.50
C PHE A 199 -20.10 -9.69 5.22
N MET A 200 -19.97 -10.82 5.92
CA MET A 200 -20.68 -12.07 5.57
C MET A 200 -22.17 -12.07 5.94
N SER A 201 -22.64 -11.07 6.70
CA SER A 201 -24.03 -10.95 7.17
C SER A 201 -24.76 -9.68 6.74
N LEU A 202 -24.20 -8.91 5.79
CA LEU A 202 -24.78 -7.65 5.31
C LEU A 202 -25.68 -7.84 4.07
N ASP A 203 -26.67 -6.96 3.89
CA ASP A 203 -27.43 -6.85 2.64
C ASP A 203 -26.62 -6.15 1.54
N ALA A 204 -27.10 -6.20 0.29
CA ALA A 204 -26.34 -5.69 -0.86
C ALA A 204 -26.05 -4.17 -0.85
N GLN A 205 -26.88 -3.35 -0.20
CA GLN A 205 -26.63 -1.91 -0.09
C GLN A 205 -25.60 -1.62 0.99
N GLU A 206 -25.81 -2.14 2.20
CA GLU A 206 -24.91 -1.96 3.34
C GLU A 206 -23.52 -2.56 3.01
N LEU A 207 -23.47 -3.73 2.38
CA LEU A 207 -22.23 -4.36 1.90
C LEU A 207 -21.44 -3.44 0.95
N ASN A 208 -22.10 -2.80 -0.02
CA ASN A 208 -21.45 -1.89 -0.96
C ASN A 208 -20.91 -0.62 -0.26
N VAL A 209 -21.68 -0.06 0.68
CA VAL A 209 -21.28 1.11 1.48
C VAL A 209 -20.08 0.77 2.36
N GLN A 210 -20.18 -0.30 3.16
CA GLN A 210 -19.11 -0.75 4.06
C GLN A 210 -17.84 -1.12 3.31
N VAL A 211 -17.95 -1.87 2.20
CA VAL A 211 -16.77 -2.19 1.36
C VAL A 211 -16.14 -0.92 0.80
N GLN A 212 -16.91 0.06 0.29
CA GLN A 212 -16.32 1.31 -0.22
C GLN A 212 -15.61 2.14 0.88
N HIS A 213 -16.15 2.18 2.10
CA HIS A 213 -15.46 2.78 3.24
C HIS A 213 -14.17 2.04 3.64
N ARG A 214 -14.07 0.74 3.33
CA ARG A 214 -12.92 -0.12 3.66
C ARG A 214 -11.88 -0.24 2.54
N VAL A 215 -12.17 0.20 1.30
CA VAL A 215 -11.23 0.08 0.14
C VAL A 215 -9.85 0.70 0.42
N THR A 216 -9.78 1.88 1.04
CA THR A 216 -8.50 2.55 1.33
C THR A 216 -7.66 1.75 2.33
N ALA A 217 -8.28 1.29 3.42
CA ALA A 217 -7.64 0.46 4.43
C ALA A 217 -7.22 -0.91 3.88
N GLY A 218 -8.04 -1.53 3.02
CA GLY A 218 -7.72 -2.79 2.35
C GLY A 218 -6.55 -2.67 1.35
N SER A 219 -6.47 -1.56 0.60
CA SER A 219 -5.32 -1.28 -0.27
C SER A 219 -4.04 -1.07 0.53
N LEU A 220 -4.11 -0.30 1.63
CA LEU A 220 -2.94 -0.06 2.48
C LEU A 220 -2.50 -1.34 3.21
N ALA A 221 -3.45 -2.22 3.60
CA ALA A 221 -3.14 -3.54 4.13
C ALA A 221 -2.45 -4.45 3.09
N GLU A 222 -2.85 -4.38 1.82
CA GLU A 222 -2.19 -5.10 0.71
C GLU A 222 -0.76 -4.57 0.47
N ASP A 223 -0.57 -3.25 0.37
CA ASP A 223 0.74 -2.60 0.23
C ASP A 223 1.69 -2.96 1.40
N LEU A 224 1.16 -3.03 2.63
CA LEU A 224 1.93 -3.44 3.82
C LEU A 224 2.23 -4.94 3.85
N LEU A 225 1.36 -5.81 3.34
CA LEU A 225 1.65 -7.24 3.22
C LEU A 225 2.72 -7.52 2.17
N GLU A 226 2.68 -6.86 1.00
CA GLU A 226 3.76 -6.94 0.01
C GLU A 226 5.09 -6.41 0.58
N SER A 227 5.04 -5.26 1.28
CA SER A 227 6.20 -4.71 1.98
C SER A 227 6.76 -5.68 3.04
N LEU A 228 5.89 -6.40 3.77
CA LEU A 228 6.26 -7.38 4.77
C LEU A 228 6.83 -8.68 4.17
N ASP A 229 6.32 -9.11 3.01
CA ASP A 229 6.85 -10.25 2.23
C ASP A 229 8.22 -9.93 1.61
N SER A 230 8.53 -8.66 1.36
CA SER A 230 9.85 -8.21 0.90
C SER A 230 10.93 -8.21 2.00
N LEU A 231 10.54 -8.26 3.28
CA LEU A 231 11.48 -8.30 4.41
C LEU A 231 12.09 -9.68 4.61
N ASP A 232 13.34 -9.72 5.04
CA ASP A 232 14.01 -10.97 5.35
C ASP A 232 13.53 -11.55 6.70
N ILE A 233 12.65 -12.55 6.59
CA ILE A 233 12.07 -13.34 7.68
C ILE A 233 13.15 -14.04 8.56
N THR A 234 14.42 -14.18 8.12
CA THR A 234 15.48 -14.72 8.99
C THR A 234 15.89 -13.77 10.11
N MET A 235 15.67 -12.47 9.93
CA MET A 235 15.84 -11.45 10.98
C MET A 235 14.49 -11.09 11.58
N ASP A 236 14.42 -10.98 12.92
CA ASP A 236 13.24 -10.50 13.66
C ASP A 236 11.93 -11.27 13.35
N LYS A 237 12.02 -12.58 13.01
CA LYS A 237 10.91 -13.45 12.57
C LYS A 237 9.60 -13.25 13.36
N THR A 238 9.68 -13.29 14.69
CA THR A 238 8.52 -13.18 15.59
C THR A 238 7.82 -11.82 15.50
N ARG A 239 8.57 -10.74 15.24
CA ARG A 239 8.06 -9.38 15.01
C ARG A 239 7.42 -9.26 13.62
N ILE A 240 7.97 -9.94 12.61
CA ILE A 240 7.38 -10.03 11.27
C ILE A 240 6.06 -10.83 11.30
N GLU A 241 6.03 -11.96 12.02
CA GLU A 241 4.82 -12.76 12.22
C GLU A 241 3.75 -12.01 13.02
N SER A 242 4.10 -11.26 14.07
CA SER A 242 3.13 -10.46 14.83
C SER A 242 2.59 -9.27 14.04
N MET A 243 3.41 -8.56 13.26
CA MET A 243 2.90 -7.53 12.34
C MET A 243 1.92 -8.09 11.31
N ARG A 244 2.17 -9.30 10.78
CA ARG A 244 1.21 -9.96 9.87
C ARG A 244 -0.13 -10.22 10.54
N THR A 245 -0.15 -10.74 11.77
CA THR A 245 -1.41 -11.00 12.48
C THR A 245 -2.15 -9.72 12.86
N VAL A 246 -1.43 -8.62 13.13
CA VAL A 246 -2.06 -7.29 13.32
C VAL A 246 -2.72 -6.81 12.03
N ILE A 247 -2.05 -6.88 10.87
CA ILE A 247 -2.69 -6.52 9.59
C ILE A 247 -3.91 -7.41 9.35
N GLN A 248 -3.77 -8.74 9.44
CA GLN A 248 -4.83 -9.68 9.12
C GLN A 248 -6.08 -9.54 10.01
N LEU A 249 -5.91 -9.29 11.31
CA LEU A 249 -7.02 -9.17 12.27
C LEU A 249 -7.51 -7.74 12.52
N LYS A 250 -6.72 -6.70 12.19
CA LYS A 250 -7.04 -5.30 12.54
C LYS A 250 -6.92 -4.30 11.38
N TRP A 251 -6.83 -4.74 10.12
CA TRP A 251 -6.81 -3.81 8.97
C TRP A 251 -7.98 -2.82 8.92
N GLY A 252 -9.10 -3.11 9.59
CA GLY A 252 -10.19 -2.15 9.80
C GLY A 252 -9.85 -0.94 10.71
N ILE A 253 -8.65 -0.85 11.26
CA ILE A 253 -8.19 0.24 12.16
C ILE A 253 -6.97 0.94 11.56
N GLU A 254 -7.19 2.11 10.96
CA GLU A 254 -6.17 2.91 10.26
C GLU A 254 -4.95 3.24 11.14
N GLY A 255 -5.16 3.50 12.44
CA GLY A 255 -4.07 3.75 13.39
C GLY A 255 -3.11 2.56 13.57
N GLU A 256 -3.64 1.34 13.69
CA GLU A 256 -2.78 0.16 13.89
C GLU A 256 -2.07 -0.27 12.59
N LEU A 257 -2.70 -0.06 11.44
CA LEU A 257 -2.01 -0.16 10.15
C LEU A 257 -0.88 0.87 10.02
N GLN A 258 -1.10 2.12 10.45
CA GLN A 258 -0.09 3.17 10.41
C GLN A 258 1.09 2.87 11.35
N ASP A 259 0.83 2.35 12.57
CA ASP A 259 1.90 1.93 13.48
C ASP A 259 2.74 0.80 12.87
N VAL A 260 2.10 -0.23 12.31
CA VAL A 260 2.78 -1.32 11.58
C VAL A 260 3.55 -0.77 10.37
N ALA A 261 3.03 0.22 9.64
CA ALA A 261 3.74 0.88 8.55
C ALA A 261 5.03 1.56 9.03
N THR A 262 5.04 2.18 10.22
CA THR A 262 6.28 2.75 10.78
C THR A 262 7.29 1.67 11.17
N GLU A 263 6.84 0.52 11.68
CA GLU A 263 7.69 -0.61 12.08
C GLU A 263 8.30 -1.34 10.88
N ILE A 264 7.52 -1.61 9.84
CA ILE A 264 8.02 -2.15 8.56
C ILE A 264 9.09 -1.20 7.98
N ASN A 265 8.86 0.11 8.03
CA ASN A 265 9.85 1.12 7.62
C ASN A 265 11.13 1.11 8.48
N ARG A 266 11.01 0.90 9.81
CA ARG A 266 12.18 0.77 10.71
C ARG A 266 12.99 -0.48 10.40
N LEU A 267 12.32 -1.62 10.22
CA LEU A 267 12.94 -2.91 9.93
C LEU A 267 13.58 -2.97 8.53
N SER A 268 12.89 -2.47 7.50
CA SER A 268 13.45 -2.31 6.15
C SER A 268 14.77 -1.51 6.16
N ARG A 269 14.80 -0.37 6.88
CA ARG A 269 16.01 0.45 7.05
C ARG A 269 17.11 -0.27 7.85
N ARG A 270 16.76 -1.08 8.86
CA ARG A 270 17.71 -1.92 9.62
C ARG A 270 18.33 -2.99 8.71
N GLN A 271 17.52 -3.75 8.00
CA GLN A 271 17.97 -4.81 7.08
C GLN A 271 18.83 -4.24 5.94
N THR A 272 18.45 -3.09 5.37
CA THR A 272 19.23 -2.38 4.33
C THR A 272 20.61 -1.95 4.83
N LYS A 273 20.70 -1.38 6.04
CA LYS A 273 21.98 -1.04 6.68
C LYS A 273 22.82 -2.27 7.01
N HIS A 274 22.20 -3.36 7.44
CA HIS A 274 22.93 -4.60 7.72
C HIS A 274 23.51 -5.19 6.43
N ARG A 275 22.72 -5.25 5.36
CA ARG A 275 23.15 -5.67 4.01
C ARG A 275 24.36 -4.85 3.51
N SER A 276 24.35 -3.52 3.63
CA SER A 276 25.50 -2.70 3.20
C SER A 276 26.74 -2.89 4.06
N MET A 277 26.60 -3.12 5.37
CA MET A 277 27.70 -3.50 6.25
C MET A 277 28.33 -4.84 5.82
N LEU A 278 27.50 -5.87 5.59
CA LEU A 278 27.96 -7.19 5.13
C LEU A 278 28.67 -7.13 3.76
N ILE A 279 28.17 -6.31 2.82
CA ILE A 279 28.84 -6.04 1.53
C ILE A 279 30.21 -5.40 1.75
N SER A 280 30.32 -4.35 2.56
CA SER A 280 31.61 -3.70 2.84
C SER A 280 32.62 -4.63 3.50
N ARG A 281 32.17 -5.61 4.31
CA ARG A 281 33.05 -6.64 4.87
C ARG A 281 33.45 -7.70 3.84
N ALA A 282 32.55 -8.06 2.92
CA ALA A 282 32.85 -8.95 1.81
C ALA A 282 33.93 -8.36 0.87
N GLU A 283 33.86 -7.06 0.58
CA GLU A 283 34.88 -6.30 -0.18
C GLU A 283 36.26 -6.37 0.50
N ILE A 284 36.32 -6.13 1.82
CA ILE A 284 37.56 -6.25 2.61
C ILE A 284 38.16 -7.66 2.52
N LEU A 285 37.32 -8.69 2.47
CA LEU A 285 37.71 -10.09 2.31
C LEU A 285 38.02 -10.50 0.87
N LYS A 286 37.79 -9.62 -0.12
CA LYS A 286 37.80 -9.94 -1.56
C LYS A 286 36.91 -11.15 -1.89
N MET A 287 35.84 -11.35 -1.12
CA MET A 287 34.86 -12.41 -1.36
C MET A 287 34.05 -12.07 -2.62
N ASP A 288 33.71 -13.08 -3.43
CA ASP A 288 32.74 -12.85 -4.51
C ASP A 288 31.34 -12.62 -3.92
N VAL A 289 30.67 -11.58 -4.41
CA VAL A 289 29.39 -11.07 -3.93
C VAL A 289 28.34 -11.02 -5.06
N GLN A 290 28.61 -11.67 -6.20
CA GLN A 290 27.63 -11.81 -7.30
C GLN A 290 26.35 -12.53 -6.85
N GLY A 291 25.19 -11.99 -7.26
CA GLY A 291 23.88 -12.53 -6.90
C GLY A 291 23.46 -12.32 -5.44
N ASN A 292 24.11 -11.40 -4.70
CA ASN A 292 23.81 -11.21 -3.27
C ASN A 292 22.39 -10.71 -2.97
N GLU A 293 21.70 -10.11 -3.94
CA GLU A 293 20.33 -9.61 -3.78
C GLU A 293 19.36 -10.73 -3.40
N GLU A 294 19.56 -11.95 -3.91
CA GLU A 294 18.79 -13.15 -3.57
C GLU A 294 19.18 -13.78 -2.21
N TRP A 295 20.30 -13.39 -1.61
CA TRP A 295 20.78 -14.00 -0.37
C TRP A 295 20.07 -13.40 0.84
N LYS A 296 19.60 -14.25 1.74
CA LYS A 296 19.15 -13.82 3.06
C LYS A 296 20.34 -13.33 3.89
N LEU A 297 20.10 -12.41 4.82
CA LEU A 297 21.10 -11.84 5.73
C LEU A 297 21.82 -12.96 6.50
N ALA A 298 21.08 -13.92 7.06
CA ALA A 298 21.66 -15.07 7.74
C ALA A 298 22.53 -15.96 6.80
N ASP A 299 22.13 -16.13 5.54
CA ASP A 299 22.94 -16.84 4.54
C ASP A 299 24.21 -16.05 4.15
N PHE A 300 24.11 -14.71 4.10
CA PHE A 300 25.22 -13.81 3.83
C PHE A 300 26.21 -13.85 5.00
N GLU A 301 25.75 -13.69 6.25
CA GLU A 301 26.55 -13.86 7.47
C GLU A 301 27.25 -15.22 7.50
N ALA A 302 26.52 -16.31 7.23
CA ALA A 302 27.10 -17.66 7.18
C ALA A 302 28.11 -17.85 6.03
N ARG A 303 28.00 -17.14 4.90
CA ARG A 303 29.03 -17.10 3.84
C ARG A 303 30.25 -16.29 4.28
N LEU A 304 30.03 -15.11 4.83
CA LEU A 304 31.05 -14.18 5.31
C LEU A 304 31.89 -14.80 6.43
N ALA A 305 31.26 -15.45 7.41
CA ALA A 305 31.94 -16.17 8.49
C ALA A 305 32.80 -17.32 7.95
N ARG A 306 32.31 -18.08 6.96
CA ARG A 306 33.11 -19.12 6.28
C ARG A 306 34.30 -18.52 5.53
N ALA A 307 34.15 -17.37 4.88
CA ALA A 307 35.26 -16.66 4.23
C ALA A 307 36.29 -16.15 5.25
N GLU A 308 35.86 -15.58 6.38
CA GLU A 308 36.74 -15.11 7.47
C GLU A 308 37.46 -16.28 8.18
N ILE A 309 36.85 -17.47 8.24
CA ILE A 309 37.49 -18.71 8.74
C ILE A 309 38.49 -19.28 7.72
N ALA A 310 38.16 -19.24 6.42
CA ALA A 310 39.03 -19.68 5.33
C ALA A 310 40.18 -18.71 5.03
N ARG A 311 40.11 -17.48 5.55
CA ARG A 311 41.11 -16.43 5.44
C ARG A 311 42.43 -16.85 6.09
N ASP A 312 43.39 -17.26 5.27
CA ASP A 312 44.71 -17.63 5.75
C ASP A 312 45.52 -16.39 6.19
N ARG A 313 45.32 -16.02 7.45
CA ARG A 313 46.03 -14.95 8.16
C ARG A 313 47.55 -15.13 8.15
N GLN A 314 48.10 -16.29 7.79
CA GLN A 314 49.53 -16.49 7.63
C GLN A 314 50.06 -15.85 6.33
N ASN A 315 49.28 -15.89 5.24
CA ASN A 315 49.70 -15.35 3.94
C ASN A 315 49.60 -13.82 3.91
N GLU A 316 48.53 -13.24 4.45
CA GLU A 316 48.40 -11.79 4.58
C GLU A 316 49.54 -11.18 5.42
N ARG A 317 49.96 -11.86 6.50
CA ARG A 317 51.13 -11.46 7.29
C ARG A 317 52.41 -11.47 6.46
N GLN A 318 52.60 -12.46 5.58
CA GLN A 318 53.76 -12.54 4.69
C GLN A 318 53.74 -11.45 3.62
N GLU A 319 52.59 -11.15 3.01
CA GLU A 319 52.44 -10.02 2.08
C GLU A 319 52.77 -8.69 2.76
N ILE A 320 52.21 -8.43 3.95
CA ILE A 320 52.49 -7.21 4.73
C ILE A 320 53.97 -7.13 5.14
N GLU A 321 54.61 -8.26 5.47
CA GLU A 321 56.04 -8.27 5.80
C GLU A 321 56.94 -8.07 4.57
N MET A 322 56.54 -8.56 3.38
CA MET A 322 57.23 -8.26 2.12
C MET A 322 57.09 -6.78 1.76
N GLN A 323 55.88 -6.22 1.74
CA GLN A 323 55.64 -4.80 1.46
C GLN A 323 56.41 -3.88 2.42
N ARG A 324 56.51 -4.25 3.71
CA ARG A 324 57.34 -3.51 4.69
C ARG A 324 58.84 -3.61 4.38
N LYS A 325 59.34 -4.76 3.90
CA LYS A 325 60.75 -4.93 3.49
C LYS A 325 61.06 -4.14 2.21
N GLU A 326 60.16 -4.15 1.23
CA GLU A 326 60.28 -3.35 0.01
C GLU A 326 60.31 -1.85 0.33
N LEU A 327 59.37 -1.36 1.14
CA LEU A 327 59.32 0.04 1.57
C LEU A 327 60.56 0.45 2.38
N LEU A 328 61.09 -0.43 3.25
CA LEU A 328 62.36 -0.22 3.94
C LEU A 328 63.57 -0.16 2.99
N GLU A 329 63.61 -0.97 1.92
CA GLU A 329 64.71 -0.89 0.94
C GLU A 329 64.59 0.33 0.02
N ILE A 330 63.36 0.77 -0.32
CA ILE A 330 63.12 2.06 -0.99
C ILE A 330 63.67 3.21 -0.12
N MET A 331 63.35 3.24 1.18
CA MET A 331 63.89 4.26 2.10
C MET A 331 65.43 4.22 2.18
N ARG A 332 66.04 3.03 2.23
CA ARG A 332 67.51 2.87 2.20
C ARG A 332 68.14 3.34 0.89
N LEU A 333 67.45 3.16 -0.24
CA LEU A 333 67.90 3.66 -1.54
C LEU A 333 67.83 5.19 -1.59
N GLU A 334 66.81 5.82 -1.02
CA GLU A 334 66.77 7.27 -0.83
C GLU A 334 67.88 7.79 0.09
N GLU A 335 68.13 7.13 1.23
CA GLU A 335 69.21 7.51 2.15
C GLU A 335 70.58 7.41 1.49
N ARG A 336 70.83 6.33 0.72
CA ARG A 336 72.04 6.17 -0.10
C ARG A 336 72.15 7.26 -1.16
N ALA A 337 71.06 7.61 -1.84
CA ALA A 337 71.05 8.67 -2.84
C ALA A 337 71.39 10.05 -2.23
N LYS A 338 70.87 10.35 -1.03
CA LYS A 338 71.21 11.56 -0.27
C LYS A 338 72.68 11.58 0.15
N ALA A 339 73.20 10.46 0.67
CA ALA A 339 74.59 10.35 1.15
C ALA A 339 75.67 10.50 0.05
N VAL A 340 75.35 10.24 -1.22
CA VAL A 340 76.29 10.39 -2.35
C VAL A 340 76.52 11.87 -2.74
N ILE A 341 75.69 12.79 -2.27
CA ILE A 341 75.73 14.21 -2.68
C ILE A 341 76.70 15.05 -1.82
N GLU A 342 77.05 14.61 -0.61
CA GLU A 342 77.87 15.39 0.33
C GLU A 342 79.38 15.11 0.20
N ILE A 343 80.07 15.94 -0.60
CA ILE A 343 81.54 16.02 -0.63
C ILE A 343 81.98 17.41 -0.09
N PRO A 344 82.91 17.49 0.89
CA PRO A 344 83.21 18.75 1.58
C PRO A 344 83.98 19.74 0.68
N LYS A 345 83.57 21.02 0.71
CA LYS A 345 84.11 22.09 -0.12
C LYS A 345 84.64 23.24 0.74
N ILE A 346 85.95 23.51 0.67
CA ILE A 346 86.62 24.54 1.47
C ILE A 346 86.68 25.87 0.70
N THR A 347 85.93 26.87 1.20
CA THR A 347 86.11 28.34 1.14
C THR A 347 86.91 28.93 -0.06
N HIS A 348 86.35 29.81 -0.91
CA HIS A 348 86.01 31.22 -0.59
C HIS A 348 85.29 31.97 -1.74
N SER A 349 84.85 33.20 -1.45
CA SER A 349 84.44 34.32 -2.34
C SER A 349 83.22 34.17 -3.29
N SER A 350 82.21 35.00 -3.02
CA SER A 350 81.17 35.49 -3.97
C SER A 350 81.75 36.59 -4.89
N PRO A 351 81.08 37.04 -5.98
CA PRO A 351 79.77 37.73 -5.95
C PRO A 351 78.68 37.17 -6.89
N GLU A 352 77.53 37.87 -6.91
CA GLU A 352 76.28 37.68 -7.68
C GLU A 352 76.46 37.65 -9.23
N GLU A 353 75.47 37.38 -10.10
CA GLU A 353 73.99 37.54 -10.08
C GLU A 353 73.31 36.42 -10.93
N ASP A 354 71.98 36.15 -11.03
CA ASP A 354 70.72 36.65 -10.42
C ASP A 354 69.59 35.55 -10.60
N ILE A 355 68.31 35.89 -10.31
CA ILE A 355 67.03 35.28 -10.76
C ILE A 355 66.59 33.95 -10.09
N PRO A 356 65.42 33.91 -9.40
CA PRO A 356 64.84 34.93 -8.51
C PRO A 356 64.40 34.32 -7.15
N LYS A 357 64.12 35.16 -6.14
CA LYS A 357 63.49 34.71 -4.87
C LYS A 357 61.99 35.02 -4.84
N ASP A 358 61.24 34.13 -4.18
CA ASP A 358 59.78 34.25 -4.02
C ASP A 358 59.40 35.47 -3.16
N THR A 359 58.35 36.20 -3.55
CA THR A 359 58.10 37.59 -3.10
C THR A 359 57.09 37.68 -1.95
N TRP A 360 57.37 36.98 -0.86
CA TRP A 360 56.53 36.97 0.35
C TRP A 360 57.30 37.43 1.59
N ILE A 361 56.78 38.45 2.27
CA ILE A 361 57.40 39.11 3.43
C ILE A 361 56.66 38.70 4.70
N GLU A 362 57.38 38.13 5.67
CA GLU A 362 56.86 37.83 7.01
C GLU A 362 56.73 39.11 7.84
N LYS A 363 55.53 39.38 8.38
CA LYS A 363 55.21 40.53 9.25
C LYS A 363 54.48 40.05 10.51
N LYS A 364 54.57 40.85 11.59
CA LYS A 364 53.80 40.62 12.83
C LYS A 364 52.64 41.60 12.93
N ALA A 365 51.48 41.11 13.34
CA ALA A 365 50.34 41.93 13.73
C ALA A 365 50.44 42.38 15.20
N ALA A 366 49.59 43.33 15.60
CA ALA A 366 49.62 43.94 16.94
C ALA A 366 49.23 42.98 18.08
N ASP A 367 48.61 41.85 17.76
CA ASP A 367 48.32 40.72 18.66
C ASP A 367 49.51 39.76 18.83
N GLY A 368 50.64 40.03 18.16
CA GLY A 368 51.85 39.21 18.18
C GLY A 368 51.89 38.06 17.16
N ARG A 369 50.82 37.82 16.40
CA ARG A 369 50.75 36.72 15.41
C ARG A 369 51.53 37.08 14.13
N LEU A 370 52.10 36.07 13.48
CA LEU A 370 52.86 36.18 12.23
C LEU A 370 51.95 35.96 11.01
N PHE A 371 52.06 36.82 10.00
CA PHE A 371 51.41 36.67 8.71
C PHE A 371 52.38 36.94 7.54
N TYR A 372 52.04 36.40 6.38
CA TYR A 372 52.78 36.54 5.13
C TYR A 372 52.11 37.59 4.27
N TYR A 373 52.89 38.52 3.72
CA TYR A 373 52.41 39.65 2.92
C TYR A 373 53.14 39.70 1.59
N ASN A 374 52.40 39.67 0.47
CA ASN A 374 52.99 39.85 -0.86
C ASN A 374 52.95 41.34 -1.22
N ASP A 375 54.11 41.95 -1.41
CA ASP A 375 54.19 43.39 -1.68
C ASP A 375 53.89 43.74 -3.16
N GLN A 376 53.73 42.74 -4.04
CA GLN A 376 53.27 42.96 -5.42
C GLN A 376 51.75 42.89 -5.52
N THR A 377 51.11 41.84 -4.99
CA THR A 377 49.63 41.69 -5.04
C THR A 377 48.90 42.46 -3.92
N LYS A 378 49.63 42.90 -2.89
CA LYS A 378 49.13 43.55 -1.66
C LYS A 378 48.26 42.64 -0.76
N GLU A 379 48.25 41.34 -1.04
CA GLU A 379 47.51 40.32 -0.28
C GLU A 379 48.23 39.90 1.01
N SER A 380 47.46 39.38 1.97
CA SER A 380 47.99 38.80 3.21
C SER A 380 47.38 37.43 3.50
N THR A 381 48.22 36.49 3.97
CA THR A 381 47.81 35.13 4.33
C THR A 381 48.49 34.66 5.61
N TRP A 382 47.77 33.88 6.42
CA TRP A 382 48.26 33.27 7.66
C TRP A 382 48.95 31.92 7.44
N LYS A 383 49.06 31.45 6.19
CA LYS A 383 49.75 30.20 5.79
C LYS A 383 50.74 30.49 4.66
N LYS A 384 51.92 29.87 4.72
CA LYS A 384 53.01 30.03 3.74
C LYS A 384 52.68 29.25 2.46
N PRO A 385 52.64 29.88 1.26
CA PRO A 385 52.34 29.17 0.02
C PRO A 385 53.50 28.29 -0.45
N LEU A 386 53.20 27.31 -1.30
CA LEU A 386 54.17 26.37 -1.89
C LEU A 386 53.79 26.12 -3.36
N ASN A 387 54.74 26.28 -4.29
CA ASN A 387 54.48 26.26 -5.74
C ASN A 387 54.76 24.89 -6.37
N GLN A 388 53.94 24.45 -7.34
CA GLN A 388 54.33 23.48 -8.39
C GLN A 388 53.46 23.65 -9.67
N PRO A 389 53.94 23.25 -10.86
CA PRO A 389 53.35 23.60 -12.17
C PRO A 389 52.47 22.50 -12.80
N VAL A 390 52.07 22.69 -14.07
CA VAL A 390 51.03 21.96 -14.82
C VAL A 390 51.63 21.24 -16.07
N ASP A 391 50.80 20.47 -16.80
CA ASP A 391 50.97 19.90 -18.17
C ASP A 391 51.72 18.55 -18.34
N GLU A 392 51.41 17.65 -19.31
CA GLU A 392 50.51 17.74 -20.48
C GLU A 392 50.05 16.38 -21.12
N ARG A 393 48.90 16.37 -21.84
CA ARG A 393 48.44 15.47 -22.96
C ARG A 393 48.12 13.97 -22.63
N ILE A 394 47.29 13.20 -23.36
CA ILE A 394 46.99 13.08 -24.83
C ILE A 394 45.45 12.92 -25.14
N THR A 395 45.04 13.14 -26.40
CA THR A 395 43.66 13.13 -27.00
C THR A 395 43.26 11.79 -27.70
N VAL A 396 42.08 11.49 -28.31
CA VAL A 396 41.27 12.14 -29.40
C VAL A 396 39.88 11.45 -29.59
N GLY A 397 38.81 12.19 -29.98
CA GLY A 397 37.62 11.70 -30.75
C GLY A 397 36.24 12.12 -30.17
N LYS A 398 35.40 12.98 -30.79
CA LYS A 398 34.55 12.89 -32.03
C LYS A 398 33.34 11.92 -31.90
N LYS A 399 32.08 12.27 -32.28
CA LYS A 399 31.50 13.47 -32.97
C LYS A 399 29.93 13.46 -32.90
N ASP A 400 29.27 14.59 -33.26
CA ASP A 400 27.88 14.73 -33.81
C ASP A 400 26.67 14.46 -32.86
N ASP A 401 25.47 15.09 -32.92
CA ASP A 401 24.78 16.11 -33.78
C ASP A 401 23.88 17.05 -32.88
N ALA A 402 23.59 18.34 -33.18
CA ALA A 402 22.44 18.96 -33.91
C ALA A 402 21.00 18.55 -33.45
N GLU A 403 19.93 19.39 -33.39
CA GLU A 403 19.64 20.76 -33.90
C GLU A 403 18.40 21.42 -33.19
N LYS A 404 18.27 22.77 -33.20
CA LYS A 404 17.07 23.69 -32.98
C LYS A 404 16.18 23.55 -31.71
N ASP A 405 15.61 24.59 -31.06
CA ASP A 405 15.28 26.03 -31.32
C ASP A 405 13.86 26.33 -31.89
N GLU A 406 12.95 26.90 -31.05
CA GLU A 406 12.24 28.18 -31.33
C GLU A 406 11.25 28.63 -30.21
N ASN A 407 11.17 29.96 -29.98
CA ASN A 407 10.01 30.75 -29.49
C ASN A 407 9.45 30.50 -28.04
N ARG A 408 8.89 31.49 -27.32
CA ARG A 408 8.55 32.91 -27.62
C ARG A 408 8.49 33.80 -26.37
N ASP A 409 8.72 35.10 -26.53
CA ASP A 409 8.51 36.14 -25.50
C ASP A 409 7.05 36.59 -25.36
N GLU A 410 6.71 37.21 -24.22
CA GLU A 410 5.97 38.48 -24.20
C GLU A 410 6.26 39.30 -22.91
N GLU A 411 6.35 40.64 -23.02
CA GLU A 411 6.73 41.56 -21.93
C GLU A 411 5.53 42.02 -21.08
N ILE A 412 5.79 42.62 -19.90
CA ILE A 412 5.25 43.95 -19.55
C ILE A 412 6.10 44.62 -18.44
N ARG A 413 6.04 45.95 -18.34
CA ARG A 413 7.09 46.80 -17.72
C ARG A 413 6.61 47.73 -16.59
N VAL A 414 7.48 47.87 -15.57
CA VAL A 414 7.93 49.11 -14.90
C VAL A 414 6.91 50.01 -14.15
N GLU A 415 7.16 50.14 -12.83
CA GLU A 415 7.15 51.32 -11.93
C GLU A 415 6.58 52.68 -12.44
N LYS A 416 5.89 53.52 -11.63
CA LYS A 416 6.49 54.33 -10.54
C LYS A 416 5.49 55.11 -9.66
N ASP A 417 5.96 55.45 -8.43
CA ASP A 417 5.76 56.66 -7.59
C ASP A 417 4.37 57.39 -7.61
N THR A 418 3.74 57.77 -6.48
CA THR A 418 4.29 58.71 -5.46
C THR A 418 3.54 58.74 -4.09
N LYS A 419 4.32 58.62 -3.00
CA LYS A 419 4.30 59.38 -1.72
C LYS A 419 2.99 59.68 -0.93
N SER A 420 2.79 58.90 0.16
CA SER A 420 2.83 59.30 1.61
C SER A 420 1.90 60.43 2.18
N PRO A 421 1.68 60.58 3.53
CA PRO A 421 2.32 59.89 4.67
C PRO A 421 1.41 59.43 5.86
N THR A 422 1.91 58.45 6.66
CA THR A 422 1.60 58.16 8.10
C THR A 422 0.14 57.81 8.49
N LYS A 423 -0.17 56.86 9.39
CA LYS A 423 0.57 56.12 10.44
C LYS A 423 -0.27 54.84 10.80
N THR A 424 0.13 53.79 11.55
CA THR A 424 1.19 53.57 12.57
C THR A 424 1.61 52.07 12.64
N LEU A 425 2.89 51.85 12.95
CA LEU A 425 3.59 50.71 13.61
C LEU A 425 2.74 49.54 14.19
N GLU A 426 3.16 48.26 14.13
CA GLU A 426 4.16 47.59 13.26
C GLU A 426 4.05 46.04 13.32
N GLU A 427 4.53 45.43 12.24
CA GLU A 427 4.97 44.05 11.93
C GLU A 427 5.35 43.10 13.11
N THR A 428 5.20 41.76 13.11
CA THR A 428 5.00 40.66 12.12
C THR A 428 6.06 40.47 11.03
N HIS A 429 6.86 39.38 11.10
CA HIS A 429 7.47 38.77 9.91
C HIS A 429 7.78 37.26 10.09
N GLN A 430 7.68 36.50 8.99
CA GLN A 430 8.19 35.13 8.82
C GLN A 430 9.33 35.11 7.77
N LEU A 431 9.97 33.95 7.60
CA LEU A 431 11.19 33.69 6.81
C LEU A 431 11.09 34.11 5.33
N PRO A 432 12.26 34.30 4.68
CA PRO A 432 12.58 33.40 3.56
C PRO A 432 13.99 32.75 3.65
N ASN A 433 14.24 31.82 2.72
CA ASN A 433 15.42 30.95 2.56
C ASN A 433 15.49 30.53 1.06
N PRO A 434 16.53 29.87 0.50
CA PRO A 434 17.96 29.77 0.85
C PRO A 434 18.90 30.30 -0.26
N LYS A 435 20.22 30.37 0.01
CA LYS A 435 21.25 29.79 -0.88
C LYS A 435 22.60 29.60 -0.20
N ASP A 436 23.46 28.84 -0.89
CA ASP A 436 24.88 28.60 -0.65
C ASP A 436 25.28 27.94 0.69
N GLN A 437 25.21 26.61 0.70
CA GLN A 437 25.84 25.77 1.72
C GLN A 437 27.35 25.66 1.48
N SER A 438 28.17 25.94 2.50
CA SER A 438 29.49 25.32 2.63
C SER A 438 29.95 25.24 4.10
N PHE A 439 30.37 24.03 4.47
CA PHE A 439 31.40 23.66 5.45
C PHE A 439 32.28 24.83 5.99
N MET A 440 32.59 24.99 7.29
CA MET A 440 32.91 23.96 8.30
C MET A 440 32.73 24.35 9.80
N THR A 441 32.43 23.34 10.61
CA THR A 441 32.97 22.96 11.94
C THR A 441 33.30 23.99 13.05
N LYS A 442 32.58 23.84 14.18
CA LYS A 442 32.98 24.06 15.60
C LYS A 442 34.16 25.03 15.90
N GLN A 443 33.84 26.29 16.20
CA GLN A 443 34.05 26.89 17.53
C GLN A 443 33.27 28.22 17.64
N ASP A 444 33.41 28.91 18.78
CA ASP A 444 32.99 30.31 19.00
C ASP A 444 31.48 30.63 18.90
N PHE A 445 30.69 30.01 19.77
CA PHE A 445 29.56 30.68 20.43
C PHE A 445 29.53 30.32 21.93
N ARG A 446 30.16 31.20 22.73
CA ARG A 446 29.91 31.38 24.17
C ARG A 446 29.87 32.88 24.43
N ASP A 447 29.12 33.24 25.47
CA ASP A 447 28.79 34.61 25.89
C ASP A 447 27.88 35.30 24.83
N ILE A 448 26.83 36.03 25.19
CA ILE A 448 26.49 36.72 26.45
C ILE A 448 25.02 36.44 26.83
N LEU A 449 24.77 36.14 28.12
CA LEU A 449 23.46 36.27 28.79
C LEU A 449 23.40 37.58 29.58
N PRO A 450 22.20 38.15 29.79
CA PRO A 450 21.64 38.31 31.14
C PRO A 450 20.22 37.70 31.25
N ASP A 451 19.86 36.98 32.31
CA ASP A 451 19.28 37.47 33.60
C ASP A 451 17.84 37.98 33.44
N GLN A 452 16.81 37.69 34.25
CA GLN A 452 16.47 36.83 35.43
C GLN A 452 14.90 36.74 35.39
N GLU A 453 14.10 35.88 36.02
CA GLU A 453 14.10 34.68 36.90
C GLU A 453 12.64 34.14 36.85
N GLU A 454 12.20 32.92 37.22
CA GLU A 454 12.71 31.69 37.84
C GLU A 454 11.81 30.51 37.32
N GLY A 455 12.15 29.22 37.51
CA GLY A 455 11.26 28.10 37.14
C GLY A 455 11.92 26.71 37.14
N ASP A 456 12.29 26.20 38.31
CA ASP A 456 13.25 25.11 38.47
C ASP A 456 12.72 23.69 38.13
N VAL A 457 13.42 23.01 37.20
CA VAL A 457 13.48 21.54 37.11
C VAL A 457 14.92 21.17 36.73
N HIS A 458 15.71 20.78 37.74
CA HIS A 458 17.07 20.28 37.59
C HIS A 458 17.19 19.14 36.56
N LEU A 459 17.91 19.36 35.46
CA LEU A 459 18.46 18.28 34.63
C LEU A 459 19.81 17.87 35.23
N GLN A 460 19.84 16.70 35.84
CA GLN A 460 20.92 16.28 36.74
C GLN A 460 22.06 15.59 35.99
N GLU A 461 23.27 16.16 36.09
CA GLU A 461 24.51 15.43 35.83
C GLU A 461 24.64 14.31 36.87
N ASP A 462 24.45 13.04 36.48
CA ASP A 462 24.92 11.80 37.16
C ASP A 462 24.30 10.55 36.49
N GLY A 463 24.58 10.29 35.21
CA GLY A 463 23.84 9.26 34.44
C GLY A 463 24.61 8.54 33.33
N LEU A 464 25.95 8.60 33.30
CA LEU A 464 26.77 8.03 32.21
C LEU A 464 27.90 7.10 32.66
N GLY A 465 27.99 6.73 33.94
CA GLY A 465 29.13 6.00 34.52
C GLY A 465 29.58 4.78 33.71
N LEU A 466 28.67 3.84 33.41
CA LEU A 466 28.98 2.65 32.62
C LEU A 466 29.41 2.97 31.17
N ARG A 467 28.76 3.95 30.53
CA ARG A 467 29.07 4.42 29.17
C ARG A 467 30.44 5.10 29.09
N GLU A 468 30.80 5.88 30.10
CA GLU A 468 32.10 6.53 30.21
C GLU A 468 33.21 5.53 30.54
N ARG A 469 32.96 4.58 31.45
CA ARG A 469 33.91 3.54 31.84
C ARG A 469 34.31 2.63 30.68
N LEU A 470 33.34 2.25 29.84
CA LEU A 470 33.60 1.51 28.60
C LEU A 470 34.25 2.38 27.52
N GLY A 471 34.02 3.69 27.56
CA GLY A 471 34.55 4.67 26.60
C GLY A 471 33.63 4.93 25.41
N ILE A 472 32.34 4.62 25.50
CA ILE A 472 31.38 4.71 24.39
C ILE A 472 30.63 6.04 24.35
N GLY A 473 30.45 6.70 25.50
CA GLY A 473 29.78 8.00 25.58
C GLY A 473 28.39 7.98 24.91
N LYS A 474 28.21 8.80 23.86
CA LYS A 474 26.94 8.92 23.10
C LYS A 474 26.82 7.98 21.89
N GLU A 475 27.76 7.07 21.69
CA GLU A 475 27.68 6.06 20.62
C GLU A 475 26.71 4.92 21.01
N ASP A 476 26.15 4.26 19.99
CA ASP A 476 25.21 3.15 20.17
C ASP A 476 25.97 1.87 20.59
N PRO A 477 25.66 1.27 21.76
CA PRO A 477 26.31 0.05 22.23
C PRO A 477 26.27 -1.10 21.21
N LEU A 478 25.20 -1.22 20.41
CA LEU A 478 25.01 -2.31 19.46
C LEU A 478 25.82 -2.12 18.17
N ILE A 479 26.04 -0.86 17.75
CA ILE A 479 27.00 -0.53 16.68
C ILE A 479 28.43 -0.89 17.14
N ILE A 480 28.73 -0.67 18.41
CA ILE A 480 30.04 -1.01 18.95
C ILE A 480 30.20 -2.53 19.08
N GLU A 481 29.22 -3.28 19.61
CA GLU A 481 29.27 -4.75 19.69
C GLU A 481 29.57 -5.36 18.32
N SER A 482 28.75 -5.04 17.32
CA SER A 482 28.85 -5.58 15.96
C SER A 482 30.10 -5.14 15.19
N SER A 483 30.79 -4.07 15.61
CA SER A 483 32.01 -3.59 14.93
C SER A 483 33.20 -4.57 14.99
N ARG A 484 33.27 -5.41 16.02
CA ARG A 484 34.34 -6.42 16.19
C ARG A 484 33.97 -7.45 17.26
N GLY A 485 34.29 -8.72 17.02
CA GLY A 485 34.30 -9.72 18.07
C GLY A 485 35.33 -9.40 19.17
N ARG A 486 34.87 -9.36 20.42
CA ARG A 486 35.66 -9.03 21.63
C ARG A 486 35.40 -10.08 22.71
N ASP A 487 35.87 -9.84 23.94
CA ASP A 487 35.51 -10.68 25.08
C ASP A 487 33.98 -10.78 25.22
N LEU A 488 33.45 -12.00 25.29
CA LEU A 488 32.00 -12.23 25.30
C LEU A 488 31.26 -11.49 26.43
N ARG A 489 31.90 -11.16 27.56
CA ARG A 489 31.25 -10.34 28.61
C ARG A 489 31.12 -8.88 28.23
N ILE A 490 32.08 -8.33 27.47
CA ILE A 490 32.00 -6.97 26.94
C ILE A 490 30.95 -6.91 25.83
N GLN A 491 30.89 -7.92 24.95
CA GLN A 491 29.82 -8.02 23.96
C GLN A 491 28.44 -8.16 24.64
N ARG A 492 28.30 -9.04 25.63
CA ARG A 492 27.07 -9.22 26.40
C ARG A 492 26.65 -7.95 27.12
N LEU A 493 27.58 -7.27 27.79
CA LEU A 493 27.34 -5.99 28.45
C LEU A 493 26.88 -4.91 27.45
N LEU A 494 27.47 -4.84 26.25
CA LEU A 494 27.03 -3.93 25.18
C LEU A 494 25.60 -4.25 24.69
N ARG A 495 25.17 -5.53 24.67
CA ARG A 495 23.78 -5.91 24.34
C ARG A 495 22.80 -5.68 25.49
N LEU A 496 23.27 -5.70 26.74
CA LEU A 496 22.45 -5.42 27.93
C LEU A 496 22.25 -3.92 28.20
N ILE A 497 23.21 -3.05 27.87
CA ILE A 497 23.11 -1.60 28.13
C ILE A 497 21.80 -0.98 27.60
N PRO A 498 21.35 -1.23 26.34
CA PRO A 498 20.07 -0.71 25.86
C PRO A 498 18.85 -1.19 26.63
N LEU A 499 18.89 -2.39 27.24
CA LEU A 499 17.79 -2.93 28.07
C LEU A 499 17.83 -2.34 29.49
N ILE A 500 19.03 -2.13 30.04
CA ILE A 500 19.20 -1.44 31.33
C ILE A 500 18.70 0.01 31.22
N GLU A 501 18.97 0.67 30.09
CA GLU A 501 18.55 2.05 29.82
C GLU A 501 17.06 2.22 29.49
N THR A 502 16.30 1.13 29.27
CA THR A 502 14.83 1.18 29.10
C THR A 502 14.05 0.69 30.32
N GLU A 503 14.57 -0.28 31.09
CA GLU A 503 13.81 -0.97 32.14
C GLU A 503 14.09 -0.50 33.58
N PHE A 504 15.12 0.31 33.83
CA PHE A 504 15.58 0.70 35.17
C PHE A 504 15.73 2.22 35.36
N ASP A 505 15.60 2.71 36.59
CA ASP A 505 15.73 4.13 36.94
C ASP A 505 17.19 4.58 37.12
N GLN A 506 17.45 5.90 37.03
CA GLN A 506 18.79 6.49 37.14
C GLN A 506 19.53 6.16 38.45
N SER A 507 18.80 5.93 39.55
CA SER A 507 19.38 5.48 40.84
C SER A 507 19.69 3.98 40.90
N GLU A 508 19.08 3.18 40.03
CA GLU A 508 19.38 1.75 39.89
C GLU A 508 20.57 1.57 38.93
N TRP A 509 20.71 2.45 37.93
CA TRP A 509 21.88 2.49 37.03
C TRP A 509 23.20 2.69 37.79
N THR A 510 23.22 3.46 38.87
CA THR A 510 24.43 3.63 39.70
C THR A 510 24.76 2.37 40.49
N GLU A 511 23.79 1.71 41.11
CA GLU A 511 23.98 0.41 41.78
C GLU A 511 24.44 -0.70 40.80
N ILE A 512 23.84 -0.76 39.61
CA ILE A 512 24.25 -1.66 38.53
C ILE A 512 25.68 -1.35 38.04
N THR A 513 26.05 -0.06 37.93
CA THR A 513 27.40 0.36 37.53
C THR A 513 28.44 -0.02 38.59
N GLU A 514 28.19 0.25 39.87
CA GLU A 514 29.04 -0.19 40.98
C GLU A 514 29.17 -1.72 41.04
N GLY A 515 28.08 -2.44 40.74
CA GLY A 515 28.06 -3.90 40.62
C GLY A 515 28.98 -4.44 39.52
N PHE A 516 29.10 -3.74 38.38
CA PHE A 516 30.00 -4.13 37.29
C PHE A 516 31.47 -3.71 37.48
N GLU A 517 31.77 -2.71 38.31
CA GLU A 517 33.13 -2.18 38.45
C GLU A 517 34.19 -3.26 38.82
N PRO A 518 33.93 -4.24 39.72
CA PRO A 518 34.85 -5.34 40.01
C PRO A 518 35.13 -6.32 38.85
N LEU A 519 34.26 -6.34 37.82
CA LEU A 519 34.50 -7.04 36.55
C LEU A 519 35.28 -6.14 35.59
N LEU A 520 34.88 -4.88 35.46
CA LEU A 520 35.49 -3.90 34.55
C LEU A 520 36.96 -3.64 34.92
N ASP A 521 37.27 -3.46 36.20
CA ASP A 521 38.65 -3.41 36.73
C ASP A 521 39.44 -4.67 36.40
N ASN A 522 38.83 -5.85 36.51
CA ASN A 522 39.51 -7.12 36.24
C ASN A 522 39.82 -7.31 34.75
N ILE A 523 38.92 -6.88 33.86
CA ILE A 523 39.11 -6.84 32.41
C ILE A 523 40.19 -5.79 32.06
N ASP A 524 40.09 -4.58 32.59
CA ASP A 524 41.00 -3.48 32.32
C ASP A 524 42.42 -3.75 32.84
N GLN A 525 42.55 -4.36 34.02
CA GLN A 525 43.84 -4.83 34.56
C GLN A 525 44.44 -5.96 33.71
N TRP A 526 43.63 -6.88 33.18
CA TRP A 526 44.09 -7.91 32.24
C TRP A 526 44.56 -7.28 30.92
N ILE A 527 43.79 -6.35 30.35
CA ILE A 527 44.16 -5.61 29.13
C ILE A 527 45.47 -4.86 29.37
N ARG A 528 45.59 -4.18 30.50
CA ARG A 528 46.78 -3.42 30.88
C ARG A 528 48.02 -4.30 30.96
N VAL A 529 47.98 -5.36 31.78
CA VAL A 529 49.13 -6.28 31.94
C VAL A 529 49.54 -6.88 30.60
N ARG A 530 48.57 -7.33 29.77
CA ARG A 530 48.84 -7.89 28.44
C ARG A 530 49.42 -6.86 27.47
N SER A 531 49.00 -5.60 27.55
CA SER A 531 49.45 -4.51 26.68
C SER A 531 50.82 -3.96 27.07
N GLU A 532 51.12 -3.90 28.38
CA GLU A 532 52.44 -3.55 28.91
C GLU A 532 53.47 -4.61 28.49
N HIS A 533 53.15 -5.91 28.64
CA HIS A 533 54.01 -7.01 28.14
C HIS A 533 54.22 -7.03 26.61
N ARG A 534 53.47 -6.21 25.86
CA ARG A 534 53.52 -6.10 24.40
C ARG A 534 53.95 -4.71 23.90
N ASN A 535 54.36 -3.82 24.81
CA ASN A 535 54.72 -2.42 24.52
C ASN A 535 53.65 -1.65 23.72
N CYS A 536 52.37 -2.02 23.87
CA CYS A 536 51.24 -1.40 23.17
C CYS A 536 50.24 -0.71 24.11
N TRP A 537 50.53 -0.64 25.41
CA TRP A 537 49.72 0.08 26.37
C TRP A 537 49.72 1.59 26.11
N LYS A 538 48.53 2.19 26.23
CA LYS A 538 48.32 3.63 26.30
C LYS A 538 47.10 3.92 27.19
N ASN A 539 47.13 5.05 27.89
CA ASN A 539 46.12 5.44 28.87
C ASN A 539 45.02 6.38 28.30
N ASP A 540 44.82 6.37 26.99
CA ASP A 540 43.83 7.16 26.25
C ASP A 540 42.59 6.30 25.88
N GLY A 541 41.39 6.89 25.84
CA GLY A 541 40.12 6.18 25.61
C GLY A 541 39.71 5.26 26.77
N GLY A 542 38.53 4.65 26.70
CA GLY A 542 37.99 3.73 27.71
C GLY A 542 38.38 2.27 27.47
N ILE A 543 37.74 1.35 28.21
CA ILE A 543 38.06 -0.10 28.15
C ILE A 543 38.00 -0.65 26.73
N ILE A 544 37.02 -0.23 25.92
CA ILE A 544 36.85 -0.78 24.56
C ILE A 544 37.98 -0.35 23.64
N GLN A 545 38.35 0.94 23.62
CA GLN A 545 39.49 1.39 22.81
C GLN A 545 40.82 0.78 23.30
N ARG A 546 40.99 0.57 24.62
CA ARG A 546 42.17 -0.13 25.17
C ARG A 546 42.19 -1.61 24.75
N MET A 547 41.05 -2.29 24.76
CA MET A 547 40.94 -3.69 24.32
C MET A 547 41.16 -3.82 22.81
N ASP A 548 40.61 -2.93 21.98
CA ASP A 548 40.79 -2.98 20.53
C ASP A 548 42.24 -2.75 20.09
N ARG A 549 42.99 -1.89 20.80
CA ARG A 549 44.45 -1.77 20.61
C ARG A 549 45.18 -3.08 20.94
N LEU A 550 44.81 -3.74 22.04
CA LEU A 550 45.41 -5.02 22.42
C LEU A 550 45.06 -6.13 21.43
N LEU A 551 43.80 -6.22 20.99
CA LEU A 551 43.35 -7.17 19.97
C LEU A 551 44.10 -6.96 18.66
N ASN A 552 44.31 -5.72 18.20
CA ASN A 552 45.13 -5.41 17.02
C ASN A 552 46.57 -5.98 17.10
N VAL A 553 47.13 -6.13 18.31
CA VAL A 553 48.47 -6.68 18.53
C VAL A 553 48.45 -8.20 18.80
N LEU A 554 47.34 -8.74 19.32
CA LEU A 554 47.10 -10.19 19.42
C LEU A 554 46.83 -10.82 18.05
N ASP A 555 46.09 -10.13 17.18
CA ASP A 555 45.85 -10.52 15.77
C ASP A 555 47.14 -10.57 14.95
N GLY A 556 48.18 -9.84 15.36
CA GLY A 556 49.54 -9.95 14.81
C GLY A 556 50.33 -11.14 15.39
N VAL A 557 50.34 -11.31 16.71
CA VAL A 557 51.17 -12.33 17.40
C VAL A 557 50.38 -13.01 18.53
N PRO A 558 49.78 -14.20 18.31
CA PRO A 558 49.17 -14.97 19.40
C PRO A 558 50.27 -15.48 20.34
N GLY A 559 50.21 -15.06 21.61
CA GLY A 559 51.18 -15.46 22.64
C GLY A 559 50.66 -16.60 23.51
N PRO A 560 51.54 -17.45 24.08
CA PRO A 560 51.13 -18.52 24.98
C PRO A 560 50.48 -17.95 26.25
N GLY A 561 49.32 -18.48 26.61
CA GLY A 561 48.56 -18.08 27.79
C GLY A 561 47.05 -18.24 27.60
N ILE A 562 46.29 -18.00 28.65
CA ILE A 562 44.82 -18.04 28.63
C ILE A 562 44.31 -17.09 27.53
N GLN A 563 43.55 -17.63 26.57
CA GLN A 563 42.77 -16.84 25.62
C GLN A 563 41.47 -16.43 26.31
N LEU A 564 41.00 -15.21 26.02
CA LEU A 564 39.63 -14.82 26.35
C LEU A 564 38.66 -15.55 25.40
N PRO A 565 37.41 -15.79 25.80
CA PRO A 565 36.36 -16.13 24.83
C PRO A 565 36.12 -14.90 23.95
N ILE A 566 36.73 -14.89 22.77
CA ILE A 566 36.63 -13.78 21.81
C ILE A 566 35.66 -14.19 20.70
N GLY A 567 34.60 -13.40 20.50
CA GLY A 567 33.56 -13.63 19.51
C GLY A 567 32.52 -12.51 19.52
N PHE A 568 31.38 -12.74 18.88
CA PHE A 568 30.16 -11.96 19.08
C PHE A 568 29.25 -12.70 20.08
N ASP A 569 28.36 -11.99 20.78
CA ASP A 569 27.45 -12.65 21.71
C ASP A 569 26.19 -13.18 21.01
N GLU A 570 26.15 -14.48 20.76
CA GLU A 570 25.03 -15.19 20.13
C GLU A 570 23.92 -15.60 21.13
N ALA A 571 24.10 -15.38 22.44
CA ALA A 571 23.14 -15.85 23.44
C ALA A 571 21.79 -15.09 23.40
N HIS A 572 20.68 -15.77 23.70
CA HIS A 572 19.36 -15.14 23.81
C HIS A 572 19.38 -14.02 24.84
N LEU A 573 18.76 -12.87 24.58
CA LEU A 573 18.65 -11.79 25.57
C LEU A 573 17.54 -12.10 26.60
N PRO A 574 17.61 -11.55 27.82
CA PRO A 574 16.49 -11.61 28.77
C PRO A 574 15.22 -10.96 28.18
N GLU A 575 14.05 -11.51 28.50
CA GLU A 575 12.75 -10.91 28.11
C GLU A 575 12.03 -10.24 29.29
N THR A 576 12.46 -10.52 30.53
CA THR A 576 11.87 -9.95 31.75
C THR A 576 12.89 -9.23 32.63
N ILE A 577 12.43 -8.20 33.36
CA ILE A 577 13.25 -7.42 34.32
C ILE A 577 13.94 -8.32 35.36
N GLN A 578 13.28 -9.40 35.80
CA GLN A 578 13.86 -10.38 36.73
C GLN A 578 15.03 -11.16 36.11
N GLU A 579 14.90 -11.58 34.85
CA GLU A 579 15.99 -12.24 34.12
C GLU A 579 17.16 -11.27 33.90
N ILE A 580 16.89 -10.00 33.51
CA ILE A 580 17.92 -8.96 33.37
C ILE A 580 18.71 -8.80 34.67
N ALA A 581 18.02 -8.65 35.81
CA ALA A 581 18.66 -8.52 37.12
C ALA A 581 19.51 -9.75 37.49
N THR A 582 19.00 -10.97 37.24
CA THR A 582 19.80 -12.19 37.50
C THR A 582 21.01 -12.32 36.58
N GLU A 583 20.93 -11.85 35.32
CA GLU A 583 22.07 -11.87 34.42
C GLU A 583 23.12 -10.82 34.78
N ILE A 584 22.71 -9.62 35.21
CA ILE A 584 23.60 -8.60 35.78
C ILE A 584 24.42 -9.20 36.94
N GLU A 585 23.75 -9.87 37.90
CA GLU A 585 24.43 -10.58 38.99
C GLU A 585 25.42 -11.66 38.49
N ILE A 586 25.00 -12.47 37.51
CA ILE A 586 25.83 -13.56 36.97
C ILE A 586 27.06 -13.00 36.24
N LEU A 587 26.90 -11.94 35.46
CA LEU A 587 27.96 -11.33 34.66
C LEU A 587 28.96 -10.57 35.54
N ALA A 588 28.48 -9.76 36.50
CA ALA A 588 29.31 -9.04 37.48
C ALA A 588 30.21 -9.97 38.32
N ARG A 589 29.78 -11.21 38.59
CA ARG A 589 30.54 -12.20 39.37
C ARG A 589 31.67 -12.88 38.58
N GLN A 590 31.74 -12.74 37.26
CA GLN A 590 32.76 -13.40 36.43
C GLN A 590 34.13 -12.73 36.56
N LYS A 591 35.23 -13.51 36.57
CA LYS A 591 36.60 -12.97 36.68
C LYS A 591 37.62 -13.72 35.83
N ILE A 592 38.57 -12.97 35.27
CA ILE A 592 39.73 -13.44 34.50
C ILE A 592 40.94 -13.60 35.43
N ARG A 593 41.77 -14.61 35.17
CA ARG A 593 43.12 -14.71 35.74
C ARG A 593 44.05 -13.72 35.04
N ILE A 594 44.49 -12.68 35.76
CA ILE A 594 45.32 -11.58 35.26
C ILE A 594 46.76 -12.04 34.95
N SER A 595 47.30 -13.01 35.69
CA SER A 595 48.68 -13.50 35.53
C SER A 595 48.79 -14.69 34.56
N GLY A 596 49.77 -14.61 33.65
CA GLY A 596 50.16 -15.71 32.76
C GLY A 596 51.17 -16.64 33.41
N GLY A 597 50.71 -17.58 34.24
CA GLY A 597 51.55 -18.61 34.85
C GLY A 597 51.09 -20.01 34.47
N MET A 598 52.01 -20.85 33.98
CA MET A 598 51.79 -22.29 33.87
C MET A 598 51.90 -22.94 35.25
N GLN A 599 50.97 -23.83 35.58
CA GLN A 599 51.27 -24.98 36.42
C GLN A 599 50.99 -26.24 35.60
N ALA A 600 51.98 -27.12 35.53
CA ALA A 600 51.87 -28.46 34.99
C ALA A 600 51.88 -29.45 36.15
N ALA A 601 50.68 -29.78 36.64
CA ALA A 601 50.36 -30.88 37.55
C ALA A 601 48.83 -31.06 37.55
#